data_AF-A0A4Z0NQV9-F1
#
_entry.id   AF-A0A4Z0NQV9-F1
#
_cell.length_a   1.000
_cell.length_b   1.000
_cell.length_c   1.000
_cell.angle_alpha   90.00
_cell.angle_beta   90.00
_cell.angle_gamma   90.00
#
_symmetry.space_group_name_H-M   'P 1'
#
loop_
_entity.id
_entity.type
_entity.pdbx_description
1 polymer ?
#
loop_
_entity_poly.entity_id
_entity_poly.type
_entity_poly.pdbx_seq_one_letter_code
_entity_poly.pdbx_strand_id
1 'polypeptide(L)'
;MSRASRILGWLILAAITLATIAPIGYRPISGMPVSIERFGAFAVLAFLLALGYPRHRWQVLVLTVAAAGALEAFQLLEPTRHGRVTDFMVKVVGCGVGAAASLAAGLLWPRIDPRGEA
;
A
#
# COMPACT_ATOMS: atom_id res chain seq x y z
N MET A 1 -7.84 -14.75 -9.57
CA MET A 1 -6.83 -13.87 -8.94
C MET A 1 -7.37 -13.03 -7.77
N SER A 2 -8.66 -12.67 -7.71
CA SER A 2 -9.16 -11.67 -6.75
C SER A 2 -9.09 -12.05 -5.26
N ARG A 3 -9.36 -13.30 -4.87
CA ARG A 3 -9.43 -13.65 -3.43
C ARG A 3 -8.07 -13.61 -2.73
N ALA A 4 -7.02 -14.18 -3.34
CA ALA A 4 -5.68 -14.18 -2.76
C ALA A 4 -5.11 -12.77 -2.63
N SER A 5 -5.23 -11.93 -3.67
CA SER A 5 -4.76 -10.53 -3.62
C SER A 5 -5.50 -9.70 -2.57
N ARG A 6 -6.81 -9.93 -2.36
CA ARG A 6 -7.56 -9.29 -1.26
C ARG A 6 -7.01 -9.68 0.09
N ILE A 7 -6.84 -10.98 0.34
CA ILE A 7 -6.34 -11.49 1.63
C ILE A 7 -4.95 -10.92 1.89
N LEU A 8 -4.04 -11.01 0.91
CA LEU A 8 -2.69 -10.45 1.03
C LEU A 8 -2.71 -8.94 1.25
N GLY A 9 -3.53 -8.19 0.53
CA GLY A 9 -3.66 -6.74 0.71
C GLY A 9 -4.10 -6.36 2.12
N TRP A 10 -5.11 -7.06 2.67
CA TRP A 10 -5.56 -6.85 4.05
C TRP A 10 -4.51 -7.27 5.09
N LEU A 11 -3.81 -8.39 4.86
CA LEU A 11 -2.71 -8.82 5.73
C LEU A 11 -1.56 -7.80 5.75
N ILE A 12 -1.22 -7.21 4.59
CA ILE A 12 -0.20 -6.15 4.51
C ILE A 12 -0.67 -4.90 5.25
N LEU A 13 -1.94 -4.50 5.10
CA LEU A 13 -2.47 -3.36 5.85
C LEU A 13 -2.36 -3.58 7.36
N ALA A 14 -2.71 -4.79 7.83
CA ALA A 14 -2.58 -5.17 9.23
C ALA A 14 -1.10 -5.13 9.68
N ALA A 15 -0.19 -5.70 8.89
CA ALA A 15 1.25 -5.69 9.18
C ALA A 15 1.82 -4.27 9.26
N ILE A 16 1.49 -3.38 8.31
CA ILE A 16 1.91 -1.97 8.33
C ILE A 16 1.37 -1.27 9.58
N THR A 17 0.12 -1.50 9.93
CA THR A 17 -0.52 -0.89 11.10
C THR A 17 0.16 -1.34 12.39
N LEU A 18 0.36 -2.65 12.57
CA LEU A 18 1.05 -3.21 13.73
C LEU A 18 2.49 -2.68 13.83
N ALA A 19 3.24 -2.67 12.73
CA ALA A 19 4.59 -2.15 12.70
C ALA A 19 4.67 -0.64 12.98
N THR A 20 3.60 0.10 12.69
CA THR A 20 3.54 1.54 12.95
C THR A 20 3.22 1.86 14.41
N ILE A 21 2.31 1.10 15.02
CA ILE A 21 1.91 1.24 16.42
C ILE A 21 2.96 0.66 17.38
N ALA A 22 3.74 -0.32 16.92
CA ALA A 22 4.79 -0.93 17.73
C ALA A 22 5.81 0.13 18.21
N PRO A 23 6.29 0.02 19.48
CA PRO A 23 7.32 0.92 20.00
C PRO A 23 8.55 0.95 19.09
N ILE A 24 9.13 2.13 18.90
CA ILE A 24 10.21 2.37 17.92
C ILE A 24 11.41 1.41 18.07
N GLY A 25 11.64 0.89 19.28
CA GLY A 25 12.72 -0.06 19.58
C GLY A 25 12.56 -1.46 18.97
N TYR A 26 11.37 -1.81 18.45
CA TYR A 26 11.14 -3.08 17.76
C TYR A 26 11.20 -2.96 16.23
N ARG A 27 11.50 -1.77 15.70
CA ARG A 27 11.59 -1.59 14.26
C ARG A 27 12.80 -2.37 13.72
N PRO A 28 12.60 -3.31 12.78
CA PRO A 28 13.72 -3.94 12.08
C PRO A 28 14.56 -2.85 11.42
N ILE A 29 15.84 -2.77 11.75
CA ILE A 29 16.77 -1.84 11.11
C ILE A 29 17.17 -2.48 9.78
N SER A 30 16.61 -1.98 8.68
CA SER A 30 17.13 -2.31 7.36
C SER A 30 18.23 -1.30 6.98
N GLY A 31 19.16 -1.70 6.10
CA GLY A 31 20.14 -0.79 5.52
C GLY A 31 19.56 0.15 4.46
N MET A 32 18.24 0.10 4.21
CA MET A 32 17.58 0.87 3.17
C MET A 32 17.01 2.19 3.72
N PRO A 33 16.95 3.27 2.92
CA PRO A 33 16.28 4.49 3.33
C PRO A 33 14.81 4.24 3.74
N VAL A 34 14.42 4.78 4.89
CA VAL A 34 13.06 4.70 5.46
C VAL A 34 11.98 5.16 4.47
N SER A 35 12.28 6.14 3.62
CA SER A 35 11.37 6.62 2.57
C SER A 35 11.06 5.52 1.56
N ILE A 36 12.05 4.71 1.14
CA ILE A 36 11.86 3.63 0.17
C ILE A 36 11.03 2.51 0.79
N GLU A 37 11.25 2.18 2.07
CA GLU A 37 10.42 1.19 2.78
C GLU A 37 8.95 1.60 2.82
N ARG A 38 8.69 2.86 3.21
CA ARG A 38 7.34 3.42 3.31
C ARG A 38 6.66 3.50 1.95
N PHE A 39 7.39 3.96 0.94
CA PHE A 39 6.92 3.99 -0.44
C PHE A 39 6.53 2.58 -0.91
N GLY A 40 7.45 1.61 -0.78
CA GLY A 40 7.25 0.23 -1.22
C GLY A 40 6.08 -0.44 -0.51
N ALA A 41 5.97 -0.26 0.81
CA ALA A 41 4.88 -0.83 1.61
C ALA A 41 3.50 -0.36 1.12
N PHE A 42 3.34 0.95 0.90
CA PHE A 42 2.06 1.52 0.43
C PHE A 42 1.81 1.24 -1.06
N ALA A 43 2.85 1.14 -1.89
CA ALA A 43 2.73 0.72 -3.28
C ALA A 43 2.24 -0.72 -3.40
N VAL A 44 2.83 -1.66 -2.66
CA VAL A 44 2.41 -3.07 -2.66
C VAL A 44 0.99 -3.21 -2.09
N LEU A 45 0.68 -2.50 -1.01
CA LEU A 45 -0.66 -2.48 -0.42
C LEU A 45 -1.71 -2.03 -1.43
N ALA A 46 -1.52 -0.85 -2.05
CA ALA A 46 -2.47 -0.30 -3.02
C ALA A 46 -2.58 -1.19 -4.27
N PHE A 47 -1.46 -1.74 -4.75
CA PHE A 47 -1.45 -2.67 -5.88
C PHE A 47 -2.32 -3.91 -5.61
N LEU A 48 -2.09 -4.59 -4.49
CA LEU A 48 -2.79 -5.84 -4.17
C LEU A 48 -4.28 -5.63 -3.90
N LEU A 49 -4.65 -4.58 -3.17
CA LEU A 49 -6.05 -4.25 -2.95
C LEU A 49 -6.74 -3.82 -4.26
N ALA A 50 -6.09 -3.01 -5.11
CA ALA A 50 -6.68 -2.57 -6.37
C ALA A 50 -6.82 -3.74 -7.37
N LEU A 51 -5.90 -4.70 -7.32
CA LEU A 51 -5.97 -5.95 -8.09
C LEU A 51 -7.07 -6.89 -7.56
N GLY A 52 -7.24 -6.93 -6.24
CA GLY A 52 -8.30 -7.67 -5.58
C GLY A 52 -9.71 -7.10 -5.82
N TYR A 53 -9.82 -5.78 -5.93
CA TYR A 53 -11.07 -5.03 -6.12
C TYR A 53 -11.05 -4.19 -7.41
N PRO A 54 -11.02 -4.81 -8.61
CA PRO A 54 -10.83 -4.09 -9.87
C PRO A 54 -11.97 -3.12 -10.21
N ARG A 55 -13.19 -3.37 -9.70
CA ARG A 55 -14.35 -2.47 -9.84
C ARG A 55 -14.35 -1.29 -8.87
N HIS A 56 -13.52 -1.33 -7.82
CA HIS A 56 -13.52 -0.35 -6.73
C HIS A 56 -12.14 0.29 -6.53
N ARG A 57 -11.36 0.42 -7.60
CA ARG A 57 -9.97 0.94 -7.54
C ARG A 57 -9.89 2.34 -6.93
N TRP A 58 -10.87 3.20 -7.21
CA TRP A 58 -10.95 4.53 -6.61
C TRP A 58 -11.15 4.46 -5.09
N GLN A 59 -12.06 3.60 -4.61
CA GLN A 59 -12.29 3.41 -3.18
C GLN A 59 -11.04 2.83 -2.49
N VAL A 60 -10.32 1.92 -3.16
CA VAL A 60 -9.05 1.40 -2.65
C VAL A 60 -8.01 2.51 -2.52
N LEU A 61 -7.87 3.38 -3.52
CA LEU A 61 -6.92 4.49 -3.46
C LEU A 61 -7.26 5.44 -2.30
N VAL A 62 -8.53 5.80 -2.14
CA VAL A 62 -8.99 6.63 -1.02
C VAL A 62 -8.70 5.95 0.32
N LEU A 63 -8.98 4.65 0.43
CA LEU A 63 -8.72 3.86 1.64
C LEU A 63 -7.22 3.84 2.00
N THR A 64 -6.34 3.60 1.03
CA THR A 64 -4.89 3.51 1.31
C THR A 64 -4.27 4.87 1.62
N VAL A 65 -4.76 5.95 0.99
CA VAL A 65 -4.37 7.33 1.33
C VAL A 65 -4.88 7.71 2.72
N ALA A 66 -6.12 7.37 3.06
CA ALA A 66 -6.69 7.58 4.39
C ALA A 66 -5.89 6.81 5.46
N ALA A 67 -5.52 5.57 5.19
CA ALA A 67 -4.67 4.78 6.07
C ALA A 67 -3.28 5.42 6.26
N ALA A 68 -2.66 5.94 5.19
CA ALA A 68 -1.39 6.66 5.28
C ALA A 68 -1.49 7.87 6.21
N GLY A 69 -2.55 8.67 6.06
CA GLY A 69 -2.82 9.85 6.87
C GLY A 69 -3.10 9.51 8.32
N ALA A 70 -3.95 8.50 8.58
CA ALA A 70 -4.26 8.05 9.93
C ALA A 70 -3.00 7.54 10.67
N LEU A 71 -2.15 6.78 9.98
CA LEU A 71 -0.91 6.26 10.56
C LEU A 71 0.12 7.35 10.81
N GLU A 72 0.20 8.38 9.97
CA GLU A 72 1.07 9.55 10.22
C GLU A 72 0.52 10.41 11.38
N ALA A 73 -0.79 10.61 11.43
CA ALA A 73 -1.45 11.32 12.52
C ALA A 73 -1.25 10.62 13.86
N PHE A 74 -1.28 9.29 13.88
CA PHE A 74 -0.96 8.50 15.07
C PHE A 74 0.50 8.73 15.54
N GLN A 75 1.43 8.90 14.60
CA GLN A 75 2.83 9.20 14.94
C GLN A 75 3.01 10.61 15.53
N LEU A 76 2.14 11.58 15.22
CA LEU A 76 2.19 12.92 15.85
C LEU A 76 1.88 12.89 17.35
N LEU A 77 1.20 11.83 17.84
CA LEU A 77 0.92 11.65 19.26
C LEU A 77 2.12 11.10 20.03
N GLU A 78 3.14 10.60 19.33
CA GLU A 78 4.34 10.03 19.93
C GLU A 78 5.39 11.14 20.12
N PRO A 79 5.75 11.53 21.35
CA PRO A 79 6.58 12.73 21.63
C PRO A 79 7.96 12.71 20.96
N THR A 80 8.45 11.53 20.60
CA THR A 80 9.74 11.29 19.95
C THR A 80 9.64 11.25 18.42
N ARG A 81 8.43 11.28 17.84
CA ARG A 81 8.22 11.29 16.38
C ARG A 81 7.51 12.57 15.95
N HIS A 82 8.25 13.40 15.22
CA HIS A 82 7.62 14.45 14.45
C HIS A 82 7.13 13.80 13.16
N GLY A 83 5.82 13.56 13.05
CA GLY A 83 5.20 13.17 11.79
C GLY A 83 5.57 14.21 10.74
N ARG A 84 6.30 13.81 9.70
CA ARG A 84 6.77 14.75 8.67
C ARG A 84 5.81 14.69 7.51
N VAL A 85 5.34 15.84 7.04
CA VAL A 85 4.54 15.94 5.82
C VAL A 85 5.21 15.21 4.64
N THR A 86 6.54 15.21 4.61
CA THR A 86 7.33 14.44 3.62
C THR A 86 7.07 12.94 3.68
N ASP A 87 6.89 12.37 4.86
CA ASP A 87 6.68 10.94 5.06
C ASP A 87 5.28 10.50 4.63
N PHE A 88 4.29 11.35 4.93
CA PHE A 88 2.95 11.20 4.38
C PHE A 88 2.96 11.25 2.85
N MET A 89 3.62 12.25 2.26
CA MET A 89 3.70 12.39 0.79
C MET A 89 4.33 11.16 0.13
N VAL A 90 5.40 10.61 0.70
CA VAL A 90 6.04 9.38 0.21
C VAL A 90 5.05 8.20 0.18
N LYS A 91 4.23 8.03 1.23
CA LYS A 91 3.19 6.99 1.28
C LYS A 91 2.11 7.22 0.21
N VAL A 92 1.66 8.47 0.03
CA VAL A 92 0.66 8.84 -0.98
C VAL A 92 1.14 8.56 -2.40
N VAL A 93 2.39 8.91 -2.72
CA VAL A 93 3.00 8.59 -4.01
C VAL A 93 3.08 7.07 -4.20
N GLY A 94 3.42 6.32 -3.15
CA GLY A 94 3.36 4.86 -3.14
C GLY A 94 1.97 4.34 -3.51
N CYS A 95 0.91 4.84 -2.84
CA CYS A 95 -0.48 4.48 -3.14
C CYS A 95 -0.84 4.70 -4.62
N GLY A 96 -0.46 5.84 -5.17
CA GLY A 96 -0.71 6.18 -6.58
C GLY A 96 0.00 5.24 -7.54
N VAL A 97 1.29 4.98 -7.32
CA VAL A 97 2.09 4.06 -8.14
C VAL A 97 1.54 2.63 -8.09
N GLY A 98 1.21 2.14 -6.90
CA GLY A 98 0.62 0.82 -6.72
C GLY A 98 -0.73 0.66 -7.45
N ALA A 99 -1.60 1.67 -7.33
CA ALA A 99 -2.87 1.68 -8.04
C ALA A 99 -2.68 1.71 -9.57
N ALA A 100 -1.76 2.54 -10.07
CA ALA A 100 -1.43 2.62 -11.49
C ALA A 100 -0.86 1.30 -12.03
N ALA A 101 0.03 0.65 -11.27
CA ALA A 101 0.56 -0.68 -11.62
C ALA A 101 -0.55 -1.74 -11.73
N SER A 102 -1.59 -1.65 -10.89
CA SER A 102 -2.77 -2.54 -10.97
C SER A 102 -3.58 -2.31 -12.25
N LEU A 103 -3.66 -1.06 -12.73
CA LEU A 103 -4.24 -0.73 -14.03
C LEU A 103 -3.44 -1.37 -15.17
N ALA A 104 -2.12 -1.17 -15.16
CA ALA A 104 -1.21 -1.72 -16.16
C ALA A 104 -1.27 -3.26 -16.21
N ALA A 105 -1.28 -3.92 -15.05
CA ALA A 105 -1.46 -5.37 -14.95
C ALA A 105 -2.80 -5.81 -15.57
N GLY A 106 -3.88 -5.05 -15.34
CA GLY A 106 -5.18 -5.31 -15.95
C GLY A 106 -5.25 -5.04 -17.47
N LEU A 107 -4.36 -4.22 -18.02
CA LEU A 107 -4.25 -3.95 -19.46
C LEU A 107 -3.37 -4.97 -20.19
N LEU A 108 -2.39 -5.55 -19.50
CA LEU A 108 -1.51 -6.60 -20.03
C LEU A 108 -2.17 -7.99 -19.99
N TRP A 109 -3.05 -8.25 -19.01
CA TRP A 109 -3.69 -9.55 -18.81
C TRP A 109 -4.67 -10.02 -19.90
N PRO A 110 -5.45 -9.16 -20.61
CA PRO A 110 -6.36 -9.59 -21.68
C PRO A 110 -5.66 -10.29 -22.85
N ARG A 111 -4.32 -10.21 -22.94
CA ARG A 111 -3.54 -10.83 -24.02
C ARG A 111 -3.06 -12.25 -23.74
N ILE A 112 -3.34 -12.81 -22.55
CA ILE A 112 -2.89 -14.15 -22.14
C ILE A 112 -4.08 -15.10 -21.94
N ASP A 113 -5.29 -14.76 -22.37
CA ASP A 113 -6.39 -15.74 -22.44
C ASP A 113 -6.40 -16.42 -23.81
N PRO A 114 -6.04 -17.71 -23.94
CA PRO A 114 -6.15 -18.45 -25.19
C PRO A 114 -7.58 -18.91 -25.48
N ARG A 115 -8.59 -18.49 -24.70
CA ARG A 115 -10.01 -18.88 -24.92
C ARG A 115 -10.68 -18.10 -26.06
N GLY A 116 -9.92 -17.84 -27.12
CA GLY A 116 -10.33 -17.19 -28.36
C GLY A 116 -10.38 -18.14 -29.56
N GLU A 117 -10.48 -19.45 -29.34
CA GLU A 117 -10.88 -20.42 -30.37
C GLU A 117 -12.14 -21.10 -29.82
N ALA A 118 -13.30 -20.56 -30.19
CA ALA A 118 -14.17 -21.01 -31.29
C ALA A 118 -15.15 -22.10 -30.81
#